data_AF-A0A2V9XQJ5-F1
#
_entry.id   AF-A0A2V9XQJ5-F1
#
_cell.length_a   1.000
_cell.length_b   1.000
_cell.length_c   1.000
_cell.angle_alpha   90.00
_cell.angle_beta   90.00
_cell.angle_gamma   90.00
#
_symmetry.space_group_name_H-M   'P 1'
#
loop_
_entity.id
_entity.type
_entity.pdbx_description
1 polymer ?
#
loop_
_entity_poly.entity_id
_entity_poly.type
_entity_poly.pdbx_seq_one_letter_code
_entity_poly.pdbx_strand_id
1 'polypeptide(L)'
;MVILRKRVAGLSESALERFVARAKRAARLRGTVNVLVTTSRELRVLNRRFRGKDGPTDVLSFPPIFGLGKDFAGDIAISADIAAQNARQLGHSAADEVRILTLHGVLHLAGYDHERDRGEMASREEGLRNTLGLPTGLLARNQQAGRESLNRRVHQQELRGARPMRRSR
;
A
#
# COMPACT_ATOMS: atom_id res chain seq x y z
N MET A 1 -19.06 -1.70 -3.64
CA MET A 1 -18.97 -2.65 -4.77
C MET A 1 -17.53 -3.06 -4.96
N VAL A 2 -17.24 -4.35 -5.17
CA VAL A 2 -15.89 -4.82 -5.52
C VAL A 2 -15.90 -5.39 -6.93
N ILE A 3 -14.87 -5.07 -7.71
CA ILE A 3 -14.68 -5.58 -9.07
C ILE A 3 -13.26 -6.13 -9.20
N LEU A 4 -13.13 -7.41 -9.54
CA LEU A 4 -11.85 -8.03 -9.87
C LEU A 4 -11.69 -8.14 -11.39
N ARG A 5 -11.22 -7.07 -12.05
CA ARG A 5 -10.87 -7.12 -13.48
C ARG A 5 -9.68 -8.01 -13.77
N LYS A 6 -8.79 -8.17 -12.78
CA LYS A 6 -7.68 -9.11 -12.82
C LYS A 6 -7.81 -10.11 -11.69
N ARG A 7 -7.70 -11.39 -12.03
CA ARG A 7 -7.70 -12.49 -11.06
C ARG A 7 -6.50 -12.38 -10.12
N VAL A 8 -6.76 -12.59 -8.83
CA VAL A 8 -5.74 -12.71 -7.79
C VAL A 8 -5.92 -14.08 -7.12
N ALA A 9 -4.85 -14.87 -7.06
CA ALA A 9 -4.91 -16.19 -6.45
C ALA A 9 -5.32 -16.10 -4.97
N GLY A 10 -6.27 -16.94 -4.54
CA GLY A 10 -6.77 -16.95 -3.16
C GLY A 10 -7.71 -15.80 -2.79
N LEU A 11 -8.21 -15.03 -3.76
CA LEU A 11 -9.11 -13.92 -3.53
C LEU A 11 -10.33 -13.96 -4.47
N SER A 12 -11.53 -13.90 -3.88
CA SER A 12 -12.79 -13.70 -4.60
C SER A 12 -13.38 -12.32 -4.29
N GLU A 13 -14.29 -11.85 -5.15
CA GLU A 13 -15.01 -10.58 -4.96
C GLU A 13 -15.72 -10.55 -3.60
N SER A 14 -16.53 -11.55 -3.28
CA SER A 14 -17.25 -11.60 -2.01
C SER A 14 -16.33 -11.67 -0.79
N ALA A 15 -15.16 -12.32 -0.91
CA ALA A 15 -14.18 -12.35 0.18
C ALA A 15 -13.56 -10.95 0.40
N LEU A 16 -13.28 -10.23 -0.68
CA LEU A 16 -12.77 -8.86 -0.60
C LEU A 16 -13.86 -7.88 -0.12
N GLU A 17 -15.13 -8.05 -0.52
CA GLU A 17 -16.26 -7.24 -0.02
C GLU A 17 -16.42 -7.36 1.49
N ARG A 18 -16.40 -8.60 2.01
CA ARG A 18 -16.43 -8.84 3.47
C ARG A 18 -15.25 -8.18 4.16
N PHE A 19 -14.07 -8.22 3.55
CA PHE A 19 -12.89 -7.57 4.10
C PHE A 19 -13.03 -6.03 4.09
N VAL A 20 -13.49 -5.41 3.01
CA VAL A 20 -13.76 -3.97 2.92
C VAL A 20 -14.72 -3.53 4.02
N ALA A 21 -15.79 -4.29 4.27
CA ALA A 21 -16.74 -3.99 5.34
C ALA A 21 -16.08 -4.02 6.74
N ARG A 22 -15.21 -5.02 6.99
CA ARG A 22 -14.44 -5.11 8.24
C ARG A 22 -13.44 -3.96 8.39
N ALA A 23 -12.68 -3.65 7.34
CA ALA A 23 -11.69 -2.59 7.33
C ALA A 23 -12.32 -1.22 7.60
N LYS A 24 -13.42 -0.89 6.90
CA LYS A 24 -14.19 0.33 7.14
C LYS A 24 -14.66 0.47 8.58
N ARG A 25 -15.24 -0.60 9.14
CA ARG A 25 -15.72 -0.61 10.53
C ARG A 25 -14.57 -0.35 11.51
N ALA A 26 -13.42 -0.99 11.28
CA ALA A 26 -12.24 -0.82 12.14
C ALA A 26 -11.62 0.58 12.01
N ALA A 27 -11.66 1.17 10.81
CA ALA A 27 -11.22 2.54 10.53
C ALA A 27 -12.25 3.61 10.89
N ARG A 28 -13.45 3.22 11.37
CA ARG A 28 -14.60 4.12 11.64
C ARG A 28 -15.04 4.95 10.42
N LEU A 29 -14.79 4.44 9.21
CA LEU A 29 -15.20 5.07 7.95
C LEU A 29 -16.67 4.75 7.64
N ARG A 30 -17.49 5.80 7.49
CA ARG A 30 -18.90 5.72 7.06
C ARG A 30 -19.01 5.89 5.54
N GLY A 31 -20.14 5.48 4.97
CA GLY A 31 -20.40 5.55 3.52
C GLY A 31 -19.80 4.38 2.74
N THR A 32 -20.20 4.22 1.48
CA THR A 32 -19.81 3.09 0.61
C THR A 32 -18.41 3.28 0.05
N VAL A 33 -17.60 2.22 0.07
CA VAL A 33 -16.28 2.18 -0.59
C VAL A 33 -16.38 1.22 -1.76
N ASN A 34 -15.92 1.62 -2.94
CA ASN A 34 -15.73 0.70 -4.04
C ASN A 34 -14.27 0.33 -4.21
N VAL A 35 -14.01 -0.91 -4.62
CA VAL A 35 -12.65 -1.38 -4.87
C VAL A 35 -12.57 -2.01 -6.25
N LEU A 36 -11.66 -1.49 -7.06
CA LEU A 36 -11.28 -2.04 -8.35
C LEU A 36 -9.90 -2.70 -8.23
N VAL A 37 -9.80 -3.98 -8.56
CA VAL A 37 -8.51 -4.66 -8.71
C VAL A 37 -8.25 -4.91 -10.18
N THR A 38 -7.15 -4.35 -10.70
CA THR A 38 -6.84 -4.34 -12.13
C THR A 38 -5.34 -4.49 -12.41
N THR A 39 -4.93 -4.33 -13.66
CA THR A 39 -3.54 -4.40 -14.14
C THR A 39 -2.74 -3.15 -13.76
N SER A 40 -1.41 -3.28 -13.67
CA SER A 40 -0.52 -2.11 -13.54
C SER A 40 -0.67 -1.10 -14.68
N ARG A 41 -0.99 -1.57 -15.88
CA ARG A 41 -1.20 -0.70 -17.06
C ARG A 41 -2.41 0.20 -16.87
N GLU A 42 -3.55 -0.37 -16.46
CA GLU A 42 -4.75 0.42 -16.17
C GLU A 42 -4.50 1.40 -15.02
N LEU A 43 -3.83 0.95 -13.95
CA LEU A 43 -3.55 1.80 -12.81
C LEU A 43 -2.60 2.96 -13.14
N ARG A 44 -1.60 2.75 -14.00
CA ARG A 44 -0.73 3.83 -14.51
C ARG A 44 -1.52 4.87 -15.32
N VAL A 45 -2.49 4.43 -16.13
CA VAL A 45 -3.38 5.35 -16.85
C VAL A 45 -4.21 6.19 -15.88
N LEU A 46 -4.75 5.57 -14.82
CA LEU A 46 -5.49 6.28 -13.77
C LEU A 46 -4.57 7.26 -13.01
N ASN A 47 -3.36 6.84 -12.66
CA ASN A 47 -2.37 7.68 -11.96
C ASN A 47 -2.01 8.93 -12.79
N ARG A 48 -1.78 8.76 -14.10
CA ARG A 48 -1.55 9.88 -15.01
C ARG A 48 -2.77 10.80 -15.10
N ARG A 49 -3.97 10.22 -15.28
CA ARG A 49 -5.21 11.00 -15.48
C ARG A 49 -5.60 11.82 -14.26
N PHE A 50 -5.51 11.25 -13.06
CA PHE A 50 -6.05 11.87 -11.84
C PHE A 50 -4.98 12.51 -10.96
N ARG A 51 -3.71 12.10 -11.06
CA ARG A 51 -2.60 12.67 -10.26
C ARG A 51 -1.53 13.34 -11.12
N GLY A 52 -1.64 13.31 -12.45
CA GLY A 52 -0.60 13.82 -13.35
C GLY A 52 0.71 13.00 -13.32
N LYS A 53 0.73 11.84 -12.65
CA LYS A 53 1.94 11.02 -12.44
C LYS A 53 1.94 9.82 -13.38
N ASP A 54 2.81 9.80 -14.39
CA ASP A 54 2.92 8.72 -15.37
C ASP A 54 3.85 7.56 -14.94
N GLY A 55 3.64 7.06 -13.72
CA GLY A 55 4.46 6.02 -13.10
C GLY A 55 3.66 4.85 -12.51
N PRO A 56 4.32 3.72 -12.22
CA PRO A 56 3.69 2.60 -11.54
C PRO A 56 3.28 3.01 -10.11
N THR A 57 2.15 2.48 -9.66
CA THR A 57 1.66 2.62 -8.28
C THR A 57 0.90 1.35 -7.93
N ASP A 58 0.91 0.95 -6.67
CA ASP A 58 0.22 -0.24 -6.17
C ASP A 58 -1.24 0.04 -5.81
N VAL A 59 -1.54 1.24 -5.30
CA VAL A 59 -2.88 1.67 -4.91
C VAL A 59 -3.14 3.16 -5.16
N LEU A 60 -4.34 3.48 -5.62
CA LEU A 60 -4.90 4.83 -5.69
C LEU A 60 -6.17 4.89 -4.86
N SER A 61 -6.34 5.98 -4.11
CA SER A 61 -7.57 6.27 -3.35
C SER A 61 -8.16 7.59 -3.82
N PHE A 62 -9.46 7.59 -4.09
CA PHE A 62 -10.22 8.71 -4.62
C PHE A 62 -11.31 9.07 -3.61
N PRO A 63 -11.10 10.11 -2.77
CA PRO A 63 -12.13 10.57 -1.85
C PRO A 63 -13.36 11.09 -2.62
N PRO A 64 -14.55 11.11 -1.98
CA PRO A 64 -15.76 11.58 -2.62
C PRO A 64 -15.63 13.07 -2.96
N ILE A 65 -16.19 13.47 -4.10
CA ILE A 65 -16.32 14.90 -4.42
C ILE A 65 -17.33 15.50 -3.42
N PHE A 66 -16.96 16.62 -2.80
CA PHE A 66 -17.83 17.34 -1.87
C PHE A 66 -19.22 17.57 -2.49
N GLY A 67 -20.27 17.14 -1.78
CA GLY A 67 -21.67 17.27 -2.21
C GLY A 67 -22.32 15.98 -2.72
N LEU A 68 -21.55 14.93 -3.00
CA LEU A 68 -22.10 13.57 -3.13
C LEU A 68 -22.39 13.07 -1.70
N GLY A 69 -23.62 12.64 -1.44
CA GLY A 69 -24.18 12.48 -0.09
C GLY A 69 -23.37 11.61 0.88
N LYS A 70 -23.75 11.66 2.16
CA LYS A 70 -23.08 10.99 3.30
C LYS A 70 -22.91 9.46 3.15
N ASP A 71 -23.49 8.87 2.11
CA ASP A 71 -23.53 7.44 1.84
C ASP A 71 -22.42 6.95 0.92
N PHE A 72 -21.52 7.82 0.45
CA PHE A 72 -20.36 7.46 -0.37
C PHE A 72 -19.04 7.95 0.25
N ALA A 73 -18.10 7.03 0.41
CA ALA A 73 -16.80 7.25 1.05
C ALA A 73 -15.64 7.33 0.06
N GLY A 74 -15.84 6.93 -1.20
CA GLY A 74 -14.82 6.99 -2.24
C GLY A 74 -14.51 5.66 -2.92
N ASP A 75 -13.56 5.72 -3.84
CA ASP A 75 -13.11 4.58 -4.65
C ASP A 75 -11.63 4.26 -4.35
N ILE A 76 -11.29 2.98 -4.43
CA ILE A 76 -9.93 2.47 -4.32
C ILE A 76 -9.63 1.65 -5.58
N ALA A 77 -8.47 1.88 -6.20
CA ALA A 77 -7.99 1.10 -7.32
C ALA A 77 -6.64 0.47 -7.00
N ILE A 78 -6.50 -0.84 -7.20
CA ILE A 78 -5.33 -1.65 -6.79
C ILE A 78 -4.74 -2.38 -8.00
N SER A 79 -3.41 -2.43 -8.08
CA SER A 79 -2.70 -3.20 -9.10
C SER A 79 -2.46 -4.62 -8.60
N ALA A 80 -3.12 -5.60 -9.22
CA ALA A 80 -2.87 -7.01 -8.95
C ALA A 80 -1.45 -7.44 -9.31
N ASP A 81 -0.83 -6.80 -10.31
CA ASP A 81 0.53 -7.09 -10.74
C ASP A 81 1.55 -6.70 -9.68
N ILE A 82 1.45 -5.48 -9.16
CA ILE A 82 2.36 -4.99 -8.13
C ILE A 82 2.05 -5.68 -6.80
N ALA A 83 0.77 -5.92 -6.48
CA ALA A 83 0.41 -6.72 -5.31
C ALA A 83 1.05 -8.12 -5.34
N ALA A 84 1.02 -8.81 -6.49
CA ALA A 84 1.68 -10.12 -6.61
C ALA A 84 3.21 -10.04 -6.50
N GLN A 85 3.83 -8.95 -6.97
CA GLN A 85 5.27 -8.73 -6.81
C GLN A 85 5.64 -8.48 -5.35
N ASN A 86 4.93 -7.58 -4.67
CA ASN A 86 5.13 -7.27 -3.26
C ASN A 86 4.93 -8.48 -2.37
N ALA A 87 3.86 -9.25 -2.62
CA ALA A 87 3.55 -10.46 -1.88
C ALA A 87 4.70 -11.47 -1.92
N ARG A 88 5.30 -11.67 -3.10
CA ARG A 88 6.48 -12.55 -3.27
C ARG A 88 7.71 -12.02 -2.52
N GLN A 89 7.96 -10.72 -2.55
CA GLN A 89 9.09 -10.11 -1.86
C GLN A 89 8.97 -10.18 -0.34
N LEU A 90 7.75 -10.07 0.18
CA LEU A 90 7.46 -10.04 1.61
C LEU A 90 7.10 -11.43 2.19
N GLY A 91 7.00 -12.45 1.35
CA GLY A 91 6.75 -13.83 1.77
C GLY A 91 5.30 -14.10 2.22
N HIS A 92 4.32 -13.35 1.69
CA HIS A 92 2.89 -13.56 1.97
C HIS A 92 2.06 -13.75 0.70
N SER A 93 0.76 -14.02 0.85
CA SER A 93 -0.12 -14.27 -0.30
C SER A 93 -0.49 -12.98 -1.03
N ALA A 94 -0.72 -13.07 -2.35
CA ALA A 94 -1.22 -11.92 -3.14
C ALA A 94 -2.59 -11.44 -2.64
N ALA A 95 -3.42 -12.35 -2.11
CA ALA A 95 -4.69 -12.01 -1.48
C ALA A 95 -4.48 -11.13 -0.22
N ASP A 96 -3.48 -11.43 0.60
CA ASP A 96 -3.16 -10.62 1.78
C ASP A 96 -2.60 -9.26 1.40
N GLU A 97 -1.76 -9.20 0.37
CA GLU A 97 -1.25 -7.92 -0.13
C GLU A 97 -2.39 -7.03 -0.64
N VAL A 98 -3.37 -7.59 -1.38
CA VAL A 98 -4.56 -6.82 -1.80
C VAL A 98 -5.38 -6.34 -0.59
N ARG A 99 -5.49 -7.15 0.48
CA ARG A 99 -6.16 -6.72 1.72
C ARG A 99 -5.39 -5.60 2.44
N ILE A 100 -4.06 -5.68 2.47
CA ILE A 100 -3.19 -4.62 3.02
C ILE A 100 -3.39 -3.32 2.21
N LEU A 101 -3.31 -3.38 0.88
CA LEU A 101 -3.53 -2.23 0.00
C LEU A 101 -4.95 -1.66 0.14
N THR A 102 -5.95 -2.51 0.33
CA THR A 102 -7.33 -2.09 0.59
C THR A 102 -7.45 -1.34 1.92
N LEU A 103 -6.84 -1.86 3.00
CA LEU A 103 -6.84 -1.20 4.30
C LEU A 103 -6.13 0.16 4.22
N HIS A 104 -4.99 0.21 3.54
CA HIS A 104 -4.25 1.44 3.31
C HIS A 104 -5.10 2.48 2.58
N GLY A 105 -5.80 2.07 1.51
CA GLY A 105 -6.71 2.97 0.81
C GLY A 105 -7.90 3.43 1.66
N VAL A 106 -8.47 2.53 2.49
CA VAL A 106 -9.53 2.89 3.44
C VAL A 106 -9.06 3.94 4.46
N LEU A 107 -7.82 3.85 4.94
CA LEU A 107 -7.26 4.86 5.84
C LEU A 107 -7.12 6.22 5.15
N HIS A 108 -6.68 6.24 3.89
CA HIS A 108 -6.68 7.49 3.10
C HIS A 108 -8.08 8.08 2.93
N LEU A 109 -9.09 7.25 2.64
CA LEU A 109 -10.48 7.70 2.57
C LEU A 109 -11.03 8.17 3.93
N ALA A 110 -10.47 7.68 5.04
CA ALA A 110 -10.78 8.14 6.39
C ALA A 110 -10.05 9.43 6.80
N GLY A 111 -9.24 10.02 5.91
CA GLY A 111 -8.55 11.30 6.12
C GLY A 111 -7.12 11.18 6.65
N TYR A 112 -6.57 9.98 6.76
CA TYR A 112 -5.17 9.79 7.11
C TYR A 112 -4.26 10.05 5.90
N ASP A 113 -3.10 10.66 6.13
CA ASP A 113 -2.14 11.00 5.08
C ASP A 113 -0.70 10.77 5.54
N HIS A 114 -0.14 9.62 5.18
CA HIS A 114 1.22 9.24 5.54
C HIS A 114 2.33 10.12 4.91
N GLU A 115 2.03 10.91 3.86
CA GLU A 115 3.03 11.82 3.29
C GLU A 115 3.17 13.11 4.13
N ARG A 116 2.17 13.43 4.95
CA ARG A 116 2.08 14.68 5.71
C ARG A 116 2.02 14.49 7.22
N ASP A 117 1.71 13.29 7.70
CA ASP A 117 1.64 12.97 9.11
C ASP A 117 3.02 12.62 9.70
N ARG A 118 3.06 12.46 11.03
CA ARG A 118 4.26 12.06 11.78
C ARG A 118 4.25 10.56 12.11
N GLY A 119 3.78 9.72 11.19
CA GLY A 119 3.65 8.28 11.38
C GLY A 119 2.34 7.84 12.06
N GLU A 120 1.35 8.73 12.15
CA GLU A 120 0.04 8.42 12.74
C GLU A 120 -0.66 7.33 11.93
N MET A 121 -0.73 7.49 10.61
CA MET A 121 -1.29 6.48 9.71
C MET A 121 -0.51 5.17 9.83
N ALA A 122 0.80 5.20 10.04
CA ALA A 122 1.62 4.00 10.20
C ALA A 122 1.26 3.21 11.46
N SER A 123 1.19 3.89 12.60
CA SER A 123 0.76 3.26 13.86
C SER A 123 -0.67 2.73 13.75
N ARG A 124 -1.55 3.49 13.10
CA ARG A 124 -2.94 3.08 12.89
C ARG A 124 -3.05 1.86 11.98
N GLU A 125 -2.34 1.84 10.87
CA GLU A 125 -2.32 0.73 9.91
C GLU A 125 -1.81 -0.54 10.57
N GLU A 126 -0.72 -0.46 11.36
CA GLU A 126 -0.17 -1.58 12.12
C GLU A 126 -1.17 -2.16 13.11
N GLY A 127 -1.79 -1.32 13.95
CA GLY A 127 -2.79 -1.77 14.93
C GLY A 127 -4.02 -2.41 14.27
N LEU A 128 -4.47 -1.87 13.14
CA LEU A 128 -5.58 -2.43 12.38
C LEU A 128 -5.21 -3.73 11.67
N ARG A 129 -3.98 -3.87 11.16
CA ARG A 129 -3.50 -5.12 10.55
C ARG A 129 -3.47 -6.26 11.55
N ASN A 130 -2.98 -6.02 12.76
CA ASN A 130 -3.02 -7.00 13.85
C ASN A 130 -4.46 -7.40 14.18
N THR A 131 -5.37 -6.43 14.30
CA THR A 131 -6.79 -6.68 14.57
C THR A 131 -7.48 -7.47 13.44
N LEU A 132 -7.06 -7.26 12.19
CA LEU A 132 -7.66 -7.88 11.01
C LEU A 132 -6.99 -9.21 10.61
N GLY A 133 -5.89 -9.58 11.24
CA GLY A 133 -5.12 -10.79 10.97
C GLY A 133 -4.30 -10.71 9.68
N LEU A 134 -3.66 -9.56 9.42
CA LEU A 134 -2.88 -9.31 8.20
C LEU A 134 -1.36 -9.31 8.48
N PRO A 135 -0.54 -9.81 7.55
CA PRO A 135 0.93 -9.83 7.68
C PRO A 135 1.56 -8.43 7.55
N THR A 136 2.89 -8.34 7.68
CA THR A 136 3.70 -7.12 7.49
C THR A 136 3.42 -6.43 6.14
N GLY A 137 3.29 -5.10 6.10
CA GLY A 137 2.70 -4.38 4.95
C GLY A 137 3.45 -3.11 4.53
N LEU A 138 2.80 -2.34 3.64
CA LEU A 138 3.27 -1.13 2.93
C LEU A 138 4.28 -0.25 3.66
N LEU A 139 3.93 0.23 4.86
CA LEU A 139 4.72 1.26 5.54
C LEU A 139 6.04 0.71 6.10
N ALA A 140 6.14 -0.61 6.33
CA ALA A 140 7.41 -1.26 6.61
C ALA A 140 8.36 -1.21 5.39
N ARG A 141 7.83 -1.16 4.15
CA ARG A 141 8.65 -1.08 2.93
C ARG A 141 9.41 0.23 2.83
N ASN A 142 8.77 1.37 3.11
CA ASN A 142 9.42 2.67 3.05
C ASN A 142 10.50 2.80 4.14
N GLN A 143 10.27 2.23 5.33
CA GLN A 143 11.28 2.18 6.38
C GLN A 143 12.44 1.23 6.04
N GLN A 144 12.17 0.09 5.38
CA GLN A 144 13.19 -0.88 4.99
C GLN A 144 14.03 -0.41 3.80
N ALA A 145 13.41 0.22 2.78
CA ALA A 145 14.13 0.87 1.68
C ALA A 145 15.02 2.03 2.18
N GLY A 146 14.55 2.78 3.17
CA GLY A 146 15.35 3.79 3.87
C GLY A 146 16.55 3.18 4.62
N ARG A 147 16.33 2.09 5.38
CA ARG A 147 17.37 1.36 6.11
C ARG A 147 18.42 0.72 5.19
N GLU A 148 18.01 0.10 4.08
CA GLU A 148 18.92 -0.48 3.10
C GLU A 148 19.73 0.57 2.33
N SER A 149 19.12 1.73 2.07
CA SER A 149 19.82 2.87 1.45
C SER A 149 20.83 3.50 2.40
N LEU A 150 20.50 3.58 3.70
CA LEU A 150 21.43 4.04 4.74
C LEU A 150 22.59 3.06 4.92
N ASN A 151 22.31 1.76 5.04
CA ASN A 151 23.33 0.71 5.19
C ASN A 151 24.28 0.66 3.97
N ARG A 152 23.77 0.82 2.74
CA ARG A 152 24.62 0.90 1.54
C ARG A 152 25.54 2.12 1.56
N ARG A 153 25.07 3.27 2.05
CA ARG A 153 25.90 4.48 2.16
C ARG A 153 26.98 4.33 3.22
N VAL A 154 26.64 3.78 4.39
CA VAL A 154 27.61 3.50 5.47
C VAL A 154 28.68 2.52 4.99
N HIS A 155 28.28 1.43 4.34
CA HIS A 155 29.22 0.43 3.81
C HIS A 155 30.15 1.00 2.71
N GLN A 156 29.65 1.87 1.83
CA GLN A 156 30.50 2.55 0.84
C GLN A 156 31.45 3.58 1.45
N GLN A 157 31.12 4.15 2.61
CA GLN A 157 31.97 5.10 3.31
C GLN A 157 33.11 4.38 4.06
N GLU A 158 32.84 3.21 4.65
CA GLU A 158 33.84 2.36 5.30
C GLU A 158 34.86 1.79 4.30
N LEU A 159 34.41 1.35 3.12
CA LEU A 159 35.29 0.83 2.07
C LEU A 159 36.22 1.90 1.46
N ARG A 160 35.85 3.19 1.52
CA ARG A 160 36.68 4.31 1.08
C ARG A 160 37.68 4.78 2.14
N GLY A 161 37.48 4.40 3.41
CA GLY A 161 38.37 4.74 4.53
C GLY A 161 39.52 3.76 4.77
N ALA A 162 39.45 2.54 4.21
CA ALA A 162 40.48 1.53 4.37
C ALA A 162 41.71 1.84 3.49
N ARG A 163 42.67 2.61 4.02
CA ARG A 163 44.00 2.75 3.42
C ARG A 163 44.72 1.39 3.43
N PRO A 164 45.35 0.94 2.32
CA PRO A 164 46.11 -0.29 2.32
C PRO A 164 47.33 -0.14 3.24
N MET A 165 47.43 -1.03 4.22
CA MET A 165 48.59 -1.15 5.09
C MET A 165 49.81 -1.50 4.23
N ARG A 166 50.73 -0.55 4.04
CA ARG A 166 52.01 -0.80 3.39
C ARG A 166 52.78 -1.83 4.22
N ARG A 167 52.99 -3.02 3.66
CA ARG A 167 53.96 -4.00 4.19
C ARG A 167 55.36 -3.46 3.93
N SER A 168 56.03 -2.99 4.97
CA SER A 168 57.48 -2.78 4.99
C SER A 168 58.18 -4.10 5.27
N ARG A 169 59.18 -4.41 4.44
CA ARG A 169 60.17 -5.47 4.62
C ARG A 169 61.09 -5.17 5.79
#